data_AF-A0A2K8T2R6-F1
#
_entry.id   AF-A0A2K8T2R6-F1
#
_cell.length_a   1.000
_cell.length_b   1.000
_cell.length_c   1.000
_cell.angle_alpha   90.00
_cell.angle_beta   90.00
_cell.angle_gamma   90.00
#
_symmetry.space_group_name_H-M   'P 1'
#
loop_
_entity.id
_entity.type
_entity.pdbx_description
1 polymer ?
#
loop_
_entity_poly.entity_id
_entity_poly.type
_entity_poly.pdbx_seq_one_letter_code
_entity_poly.pdbx_strand_id
1 'polypeptide(L)'
;MAGSSQKFPHIQLKLTTQGRAVSTGGGAKKNAFTIANLNNRQAHGSKLKNSVESLIFNWQKTQEEREEGGKPPLKSQRIILQIDPNCFNPEGLKAYGIELIADTEDGFIISASADLELSELQKKIEKFIKEQHGGNTVAQIWEIIDGKKKPELILSPSLYTELYPSSVTLRNK
;
A
#
# COMPACT_ATOMS: atom_id res chain seq x y z
N MET A 1 -34.57 6.93 27.38
CA MET A 1 -34.33 6.58 28.80
C MET A 1 -33.64 5.22 28.83
N ALA A 2 -32.30 5.19 28.87
CA ALA A 2 -31.52 3.96 28.95
C ALA A 2 -30.87 3.89 30.33
N GLY A 3 -31.13 2.80 31.07
CA GLY A 3 -30.64 2.60 32.43
C GLY A 3 -29.12 2.52 32.48
N SER A 4 -28.51 3.26 33.40
CA SER A 4 -27.09 3.22 33.69
C SER A 4 -26.70 1.84 34.25
N SER A 5 -25.70 1.19 33.66
CA SER A 5 -25.12 -0.05 34.17
C SER A 5 -24.33 0.22 35.47
N GLN A 6 -24.98 0.08 36.63
CA GLN A 6 -24.38 0.25 37.96
C GLN A 6 -23.20 -0.70 38.29
N LYS A 7 -22.86 -1.66 37.41
CA LYS A 7 -21.83 -2.69 37.66
C LYS A 7 -20.42 -2.34 37.19
N PHE A 8 -20.21 -1.23 36.48
CA PHE A 8 -18.89 -0.85 35.95
C PHE A 8 -18.65 0.66 36.04
N PRO A 9 -18.38 1.23 37.23
CA PRO A 9 -18.24 2.68 37.41
C PRO A 9 -17.05 3.29 36.65
N HIS A 10 -16.10 2.47 36.20
CA HIS A 10 -14.92 2.89 35.43
C HIS A 10 -15.10 2.76 33.91
N ILE A 11 -16.19 2.14 33.42
CA ILE A 11 -16.46 2.02 31.99
C ILE A 11 -17.43 3.12 31.60
N GLN A 12 -16.90 4.27 31.20
CA GLN A 12 -17.69 5.31 30.57
C GLN A 12 -18.00 4.89 29.12
N LEU A 13 -19.17 4.31 28.91
CA LEU A 13 -19.65 3.99 27.57
C LEU A 13 -19.82 5.29 26.78
N LYS A 14 -19.05 5.46 25.70
CA LYS A 14 -19.26 6.56 24.76
C LYS A 14 -20.50 6.27 23.93
N LEU A 15 -21.45 7.20 23.95
CA LEU A 15 -22.63 7.16 23.09
C LEU A 15 -22.20 7.42 21.64
N THR A 16 -22.25 6.39 20.80
CA THR A 16 -22.02 6.55 19.35
C THR A 16 -23.33 7.01 18.70
N THR A 17 -23.40 8.27 18.27
CA THR A 17 -24.53 8.77 17.49
C THR A 17 -24.35 8.42 16.01
N GLN A 18 -25.33 7.72 15.42
CA GLN A 18 -25.41 7.52 13.98
C GLN A 18 -26.21 8.68 13.35
N GLY A 19 -25.67 9.30 12.32
CA GLY A 19 -26.31 10.39 11.57
C GLY A 19 -25.96 10.28 10.09
N ARG A 20 -26.72 10.97 9.23
CA ARG A 20 -26.42 11.05 7.79
C ARG A 20 -25.11 11.82 7.62
N ALA A 21 -24.11 11.19 7.00
CA ALA A 21 -22.83 11.85 6.71
C ALA A 21 -23.06 13.11 5.88
N VAL A 22 -22.67 14.26 6.42
CA VAL A 22 -22.65 15.53 5.69
C VAL A 22 -21.34 15.57 4.93
N SER A 23 -21.40 15.43 3.60
CA SER A 23 -20.25 15.66 2.75
C SER A 23 -20.01 17.17 2.68
N THR A 24 -19.01 17.65 3.41
CA THR A 24 -18.43 18.96 3.14
C THR A 24 -17.79 18.88 1.75
N GLY A 25 -18.51 19.42 0.76
CA GLY A 25 -18.11 19.41 -0.64
C GLY A 25 -16.75 20.07 -0.82
N GLY A 26 -15.73 19.25 -0.96
CA GLY A 26 -14.33 19.68 -1.05
C GLY A 26 -13.44 18.46 -0.98
N GLY A 27 -13.54 17.57 -1.97
CA GLY A 27 -12.59 16.46 -2.09
C GLY A 27 -11.17 17.02 -2.08
N ALA A 28 -10.26 16.36 -1.36
CA ALA A 28 -8.86 16.75 -1.33
C ALA A 28 -8.34 16.95 -2.77
N LYS A 29 -7.59 18.02 -2.99
CA LYS A 29 -7.06 18.34 -4.31
C LYS A 29 -6.12 17.22 -4.73
N LYS A 30 -6.46 16.54 -5.81
CA LYS A 30 -5.62 15.49 -6.41
C LYS A 30 -4.25 16.07 -6.72
N ASN A 31 -3.21 15.31 -6.41
CA ASN A 31 -1.86 15.66 -6.78
C ASN A 31 -1.72 15.72 -8.31
N ALA A 32 -0.84 16.58 -8.82
CA ALA A 32 -0.53 16.68 -10.25
C ALA A 32 -0.11 15.33 -10.86
N PHE A 33 0.62 14.48 -10.12
CA PHE A 33 0.97 13.12 -10.56
C PHE A 33 -0.27 12.26 -10.79
N THR A 34 -1.22 12.27 -9.86
CA THR A 34 -2.48 11.54 -9.98
C THR A 34 -3.31 12.01 -11.18
N ILE A 35 -3.31 13.32 -11.46
CA ILE A 35 -3.98 13.88 -12.63
C ILE A 35 -3.29 13.43 -13.93
N ALA A 36 -1.95 13.49 -13.98
CA ALA A 36 -1.18 13.01 -15.12
C ALA A 36 -1.43 11.52 -15.39
N ASN A 37 -1.48 10.69 -14.33
CA ASN A 37 -1.80 9.27 -14.43
C ASN A 37 -3.21 9.03 -14.98
N LEU A 38 -4.21 9.82 -14.54
CA LEU A 38 -5.58 9.75 -15.08
C LEU A 38 -5.66 10.12 -16.56
N ASN A 39 -4.82 11.05 -17.01
CA ASN A 39 -4.75 11.48 -18.42
C ASN A 39 -3.92 10.52 -19.29
N ASN A 40 -3.07 9.67 -18.68
CA ASN A 40 -2.22 8.71 -19.38
C ASN A 40 -2.38 7.29 -18.80
N ARG A 41 -3.62 6.79 -18.82
CA ARG A 41 -4.00 5.52 -18.18
C ARG A 41 -3.28 4.31 -18.75
N GLN A 42 -3.11 4.29 -20.07
CA GLN A 42 -2.45 3.20 -20.77
C GLN A 42 -1.00 3.07 -20.30
N ALA A 43 -0.20 4.13 -20.43
CA ALA A 43 1.21 4.06 -20.06
C ALA A 43 1.40 3.82 -18.55
N HIS A 44 0.64 4.52 -17.70
CA HIS A 44 0.73 4.34 -16.25
C HIS A 44 0.29 2.95 -15.82
N GLY A 45 -0.86 2.49 -16.31
CA GLY A 45 -1.39 1.16 -16.01
C GLY A 45 -0.45 0.05 -16.48
N SER A 46 0.11 0.15 -17.69
CA SER A 46 1.13 -0.79 -18.18
C SER A 46 2.39 -0.79 -17.32
N LYS A 47 2.86 0.39 -16.87
CA LYS A 47 3.98 0.48 -15.92
C LYS A 47 3.69 -0.28 -14.63
N LEU A 48 2.52 -0.05 -14.02
CA LEU A 48 2.11 -0.74 -12.79
C LEU A 48 1.96 -2.24 -13.01
N LYS A 49 1.40 -2.66 -14.14
CA LYS A 49 1.28 -4.08 -14.51
C LYS A 49 2.64 -4.76 -14.59
N ASN A 50 3.61 -4.14 -15.26
CA ASN A 50 4.98 -4.67 -15.36
C ASN A 50 5.66 -4.75 -13.99
N SER A 51 5.41 -3.79 -13.10
CA SER A 51 5.88 -3.84 -11.71
C SER A 51 5.28 -5.05 -10.95
N VAL A 52 4.00 -5.32 -11.13
CA VAL A 52 3.32 -6.49 -10.52
C VAL A 52 3.89 -7.80 -11.06
N GLU A 53 4.06 -7.93 -12.38
CA GLU A 53 4.66 -9.12 -13.01
C GLU A 53 6.08 -9.36 -12.48
N SER A 54 6.87 -8.30 -12.34
CA SER A 54 8.22 -8.38 -11.76
C SER A 54 8.20 -8.84 -10.29
N LEU A 55 7.20 -8.42 -9.51
CA LEU A 55 7.06 -8.85 -8.11
C LEU A 55 6.72 -10.33 -7.99
N ILE A 56 5.81 -10.82 -8.82
CA ILE A 56 5.40 -12.22 -8.86
C ILE A 56 6.61 -13.09 -9.24
N PHE A 57 7.33 -12.70 -10.30
CA PHE A 57 8.54 -13.41 -10.72
C PHE A 57 9.62 -13.44 -9.62
N ASN A 58 9.92 -12.29 -9.01
CA ASN A 58 10.92 -12.23 -7.93
C ASN A 58 10.50 -13.04 -6.70
N TRP A 59 9.20 -13.14 -6.44
CA TRP A 59 8.66 -13.95 -5.37
C TRP A 59 8.84 -15.44 -5.61
N GLN A 60 8.48 -15.92 -6.80
CA GLN A 60 8.67 -17.31 -7.21
C GLN A 60 10.14 -17.71 -7.08
N LYS A 61 11.05 -16.88 -7.61
CA LYS A 61 12.48 -17.06 -7.43
C LYS A 61 12.91 -17.11 -5.96
N THR A 62 12.34 -16.23 -5.12
CA THR A 62 12.62 -16.25 -3.67
C THR A 62 12.12 -17.54 -3.01
N GLN A 63 11.01 -18.14 -3.47
CA GLN A 63 10.55 -19.43 -2.92
C GLN A 63 11.47 -20.58 -3.34
N GLU A 64 11.87 -20.63 -4.61
CA GLU A 64 12.82 -21.63 -5.12
C GLU A 64 14.14 -21.61 -4.33
N GLU A 65 14.75 -20.43 -4.17
CA GLU A 65 15.98 -20.25 -3.37
C GLU A 65 15.81 -20.68 -1.90
N ARG A 66 14.60 -20.58 -1.36
CA ARG A 66 14.30 -21.01 0.01
C ARG A 66 14.13 -22.52 0.09
N GLU A 67 13.46 -23.13 -0.87
CA GLU A 67 13.28 -24.57 -0.96
C GLU A 67 14.63 -25.29 -1.10
N GLU A 68 15.49 -24.82 -2.02
CA GLU A 68 16.86 -25.31 -2.18
C GLU A 68 17.69 -25.16 -0.89
N GLY A 69 17.47 -24.07 -0.16
CA GLY A 69 18.12 -23.81 1.13
C GLY A 69 17.48 -24.51 2.33
N GLY A 70 16.46 -25.36 2.16
CA GLY A 70 15.73 -26.02 3.24
C GLY A 70 15.00 -25.06 4.19
N LYS A 71 14.69 -23.84 3.74
CA LYS A 71 14.01 -22.80 4.51
C LYS A 71 12.49 -22.96 4.38
N PRO A 72 11.71 -22.67 5.43
CA PRO A 72 10.26 -22.75 5.36
C PRO A 72 9.69 -21.78 4.30
N PRO A 73 8.63 -22.18 3.59
CA PRO A 73 7.98 -21.33 2.60
C PRO A 73 7.35 -20.11 3.27
N LEU A 74 7.30 -19.00 2.55
CA LEU A 74 6.64 -17.80 3.04
C LEU A 74 5.19 -17.78 2.54
N LYS A 75 4.27 -17.39 3.43
CA LYS A 75 2.83 -17.38 3.13
C LYS A 75 2.32 -16.05 2.58
N SER A 76 3.14 -15.00 2.63
CA SER A 76 2.77 -13.66 2.17
C SER A 76 3.99 -12.89 1.70
N GLN A 77 3.80 -12.07 0.67
CA GLN A 77 4.82 -11.20 0.11
C GLN A 77 4.67 -9.77 0.63
N ARG A 78 5.78 -9.14 1.01
CA ARG A 78 5.83 -7.71 1.37
C ARG A 78 5.91 -6.85 0.13
N ILE A 79 5.08 -5.82 0.06
CA ILE A 79 4.99 -4.86 -1.04
C ILE A 79 4.98 -3.45 -0.45
N ILE A 80 5.66 -2.52 -1.12
CA ILE A 80 5.61 -1.10 -0.79
C ILE A 80 4.87 -0.39 -1.91
N LEU A 81 3.89 0.43 -1.56
CA LEU A 81 3.15 1.26 -2.50
C LEU A 81 3.52 2.72 -2.27
N GLN A 82 3.86 3.43 -3.34
CA GLN A 82 3.89 4.88 -3.32
C GLN A 82 2.54 5.40 -3.82
N ILE A 83 1.92 6.28 -3.07
CA ILE A 83 0.55 6.74 -3.27
C ILE A 83 0.45 8.27 -3.26
N ASP A 84 -0.71 8.78 -3.66
CA ASP A 84 -1.11 10.16 -3.42
C ASP A 84 -1.49 10.36 -1.95
N PRO A 85 -0.65 11.00 -1.11
CA PRO A 85 -0.91 11.15 0.32
C PRO A 85 -2.15 12.00 0.62
N ASN A 86 -2.59 12.83 -0.34
CA ASN A 86 -3.74 13.71 -0.14
C ASN A 86 -5.07 13.02 -0.44
N CYS A 87 -5.08 11.98 -1.28
CA CYS A 87 -6.33 11.44 -1.84
C CYS A 87 -6.50 9.94 -1.68
N PHE A 88 -5.42 9.18 -1.49
CA PHE A 88 -5.51 7.74 -1.34
C PHE A 88 -6.02 7.38 0.06
N ASN A 89 -6.97 6.46 0.13
CA ASN A 89 -7.41 5.87 1.40
C ASN A 89 -6.67 4.53 1.61
N PRO A 90 -5.76 4.42 2.59
CA PRO A 90 -5.04 3.17 2.89
C PRO A 90 -5.96 1.97 3.18
N GLU A 91 -7.14 2.19 3.79
CA GLU A 91 -8.11 1.10 4.04
C GLU A 91 -8.64 0.48 2.74
N GLY A 92 -8.60 1.23 1.63
CA GLY A 92 -8.99 0.78 0.31
C GLY A 92 -8.14 -0.39 -0.21
N LEU A 93 -6.95 -0.62 0.35
CA LEU A 93 -6.04 -1.71 -0.02
C LEU A 93 -6.63 -3.10 0.19
N LYS A 94 -7.57 -3.25 1.13
CA LYS A 94 -8.30 -4.52 1.31
C LYS A 94 -8.99 -4.97 0.04
N ALA A 95 -9.52 -4.03 -0.75
CA ALA A 95 -10.16 -4.31 -2.03
C ALA A 95 -9.17 -4.65 -3.15
N TYR A 96 -7.86 -4.59 -2.90
CA TYR A 96 -6.80 -5.05 -3.79
C TYR A 96 -6.21 -6.39 -3.32
N GLY A 97 -6.75 -7.00 -2.25
CA GLY A 97 -6.17 -8.20 -1.63
C GLY A 97 -4.92 -7.91 -0.79
N ILE A 98 -4.70 -6.64 -0.44
CA ILE A 98 -3.48 -6.15 0.22
C ILE A 98 -3.83 -5.67 1.63
N GLU A 99 -3.06 -6.14 2.60
CA GLU A 99 -3.14 -5.74 4.00
C GLU A 99 -2.17 -4.60 4.29
N LEU A 100 -2.69 -3.51 4.86
CA LEU A 100 -1.90 -2.38 5.35
C LEU A 100 -1.16 -2.77 6.62
N ILE A 101 0.16 -2.54 6.67
CA ILE A 101 0.99 -2.74 7.87
C ILE A 101 1.36 -1.40 8.49
N ALA A 102 1.83 -0.46 7.66
CA ALA A 102 2.20 0.88 8.09
C ALA A 102 2.12 1.86 6.92
N ASP A 103 1.89 3.13 7.20
CA ASP A 103 1.95 4.24 6.27
C ASP A 103 2.90 5.33 6.78
N THR A 104 3.28 6.22 5.87
CA THR A 104 4.19 7.35 6.14
C THR A 104 3.57 8.62 5.57
N GLU A 105 3.91 9.77 6.15
CA GLU A 105 3.42 11.07 5.70
C GLU A 105 3.82 11.38 4.24
N ASP A 106 4.96 10.83 3.79
CA ASP A 106 5.48 11.00 2.43
C ASP A 106 4.76 10.15 1.36
N GLY A 107 3.68 9.46 1.73
CA GLY A 107 2.88 8.67 0.80
C GLY A 107 3.50 7.31 0.46
N PHE A 108 4.30 6.73 1.35
CA PHE A 108 4.64 5.31 1.26
C PHE A 108 3.76 4.48 2.19
N ILE A 109 3.27 3.37 1.66
CA ILE A 109 2.54 2.35 2.40
C ILE A 109 3.34 1.05 2.37
N ILE A 110 3.66 0.53 3.54
CA ILE A 110 4.19 -0.81 3.75
C ILE A 110 3.01 -1.76 3.90
N SER A 111 3.00 -2.80 3.07
CA SER A 111 1.87 -3.72 2.98
C SER A 111 2.31 -5.17 2.78
N ALA A 112 1.38 -6.10 2.98
CA ALA A 112 1.57 -7.50 2.65
C ALA A 112 0.38 -8.04 1.84
N SER A 113 0.66 -8.98 0.96
CA SER A 113 -0.36 -9.75 0.25
C SER A 113 -0.21 -11.23 0.55
N ALA A 114 -1.33 -11.88 0.91
CA ALA A 114 -1.43 -13.34 0.95
C ALA A 114 -1.73 -13.93 -0.44
N ASP A 115 -2.30 -13.12 -1.33
CA ASP A 115 -2.46 -13.47 -2.75
C ASP A 115 -1.13 -13.21 -3.47
N LEU A 116 -0.38 -14.28 -3.72
CA LEU A 116 0.95 -14.24 -4.30
C LEU A 116 0.94 -13.83 -5.77
N GLU A 117 -0.18 -14.04 -6.46
CA GLU A 117 -0.39 -13.62 -7.85
C GLU A 117 -0.92 -12.19 -7.94
N LEU A 118 -1.23 -11.54 -6.80
CA LEU A 118 -1.73 -10.16 -6.75
C LEU A 118 -2.95 -9.96 -7.68
N SER A 119 -3.83 -10.96 -7.74
CA SER A 119 -4.91 -11.10 -8.71
C SER A 119 -5.88 -9.93 -8.67
N GLU A 120 -6.29 -9.50 -7.47
CA GLU A 120 -7.21 -8.36 -7.33
C GLU A 120 -6.56 -7.02 -7.71
N LEU A 121 -5.27 -6.86 -7.43
CA LEU A 121 -4.50 -5.70 -7.89
C LEU A 121 -4.41 -5.68 -9.42
N GLN A 122 -4.06 -6.81 -10.05
CA GLN A 122 -4.03 -6.94 -11.52
C GLN A 122 -5.38 -6.60 -12.14
N LYS A 123 -6.49 -7.14 -11.61
CA LYS A 123 -7.84 -6.85 -12.09
C LYS A 123 -8.18 -5.36 -12.02
N LYS A 124 -7.77 -4.67 -10.96
CA LYS A 124 -8.02 -3.23 -10.82
C LYS A 124 -7.17 -2.40 -11.77
N ILE A 125 -5.90 -2.77 -11.98
CA ILE A 125 -5.04 -2.15 -12.99
C ILE A 125 -5.66 -2.32 -14.38
N GLU A 126 -6.18 -3.52 -14.70
CA GLU A 126 -6.84 -3.78 -15.97
C GLU A 126 -8.11 -2.93 -16.16
N LYS A 127 -8.94 -2.80 -15.11
CA LYS A 127 -10.09 -1.87 -15.11
C LYS A 127 -9.65 -0.43 -15.35
N PHE A 128 -8.54 -0.01 -14.74
CA PHE A 128 -8.00 1.33 -14.91
C PHE A 128 -7.55 1.61 -16.34
N ILE A 129 -6.81 0.67 -16.95
CA ILE A 129 -6.37 0.72 -18.35
C ILE A 129 -7.58 0.79 -19.29
N LYS A 130 -8.61 -0.02 -19.05
CA LYS A 130 -9.84 -0.07 -19.85
C LYS A 130 -10.86 1.04 -19.54
N GLU A 131 -10.49 2.00 -18.69
CA GLU A 131 -11.36 3.11 -18.26
C GLU A 131 -12.70 2.67 -17.65
N GLN A 132 -12.72 1.51 -17.02
CA GLN A 132 -13.93 0.93 -16.43
C GLN A 132 -14.21 1.52 -15.04
N HIS A 133 -15.49 1.46 -14.66
CA HIS A 133 -15.94 1.90 -13.33
C HIS A 133 -15.15 1.19 -12.21
N GLY A 134 -14.73 1.97 -11.21
CA GLY A 134 -13.92 1.48 -10.10
C GLY A 134 -12.41 1.36 -10.38
N GLY A 135 -11.93 1.71 -11.59
CA GLY A 135 -10.49 1.70 -11.92
C GLY A 135 -9.73 2.98 -11.52
N ASN A 136 -10.41 4.12 -11.38
CA ASN A 136 -9.75 5.43 -11.20
C ASN A 136 -8.88 5.55 -9.94
N THR A 137 -9.11 4.73 -8.91
CA THR A 137 -8.28 4.72 -7.70
C THR A 137 -6.86 4.27 -7.98
N VAL A 138 -6.61 3.51 -9.06
CA VAL A 138 -5.27 3.10 -9.48
C VAL A 138 -4.39 4.29 -9.87
N ALA A 139 -4.96 5.39 -10.35
CA ALA A 139 -4.18 6.59 -10.67
C ALA A 139 -3.50 7.22 -9.43
N GLN A 140 -4.06 6.96 -8.25
CA GLN A 140 -3.51 7.40 -6.96
C GLN A 140 -2.38 6.49 -6.46
N ILE A 141 -2.17 5.32 -7.08
CA ILE A 141 -1.00 4.47 -6.85
C ILE A 141 0.05 4.91 -7.88
N TRP A 142 1.11 5.56 -7.41
CA TRP A 142 2.17 6.08 -8.27
C TRP A 142 3.21 5.02 -8.61
N GLU A 143 3.53 4.16 -7.64
CA GLU A 143 4.51 3.10 -7.83
C GLU A 143 4.21 1.87 -6.96
N ILE A 144 4.58 0.69 -7.47
CA ILE A 144 4.54 -0.58 -6.75
C ILE A 144 5.98 -1.08 -6.68
N ILE A 145 6.48 -1.27 -5.46
CA ILE A 145 7.88 -1.51 -5.15
C ILE A 145 8.00 -2.82 -4.36
N ASP A 146 9.06 -3.58 -4.64
CA ASP A 146 9.42 -4.77 -3.86
C ASP A 146 9.74 -4.37 -2.42
N GLY A 147 9.14 -5.06 -1.45
CA GLY A 147 9.33 -4.80 -0.02
C GLY A 147 10.78 -4.87 0.46
N LYS A 148 11.69 -5.46 -0.32
CA LYS A 148 13.14 -5.50 -0.01
C LYS A 148 13.91 -4.27 -0.50
N LYS A 149 13.36 -3.46 -1.42
CA LYS A 149 14.11 -2.41 -2.14
C LYS A 149 14.25 -1.08 -1.39
N LYS A 150 13.41 -0.81 -0.38
CA LYS A 150 13.45 0.42 0.43
C LYS A 150 13.61 0.12 1.93
N PRO A 151 14.75 -0.44 2.37
CA PRO A 151 14.97 -0.75 3.77
C PRO A 151 14.97 0.50 4.66
N GLU A 152 15.25 1.69 4.12
CA GLU A 152 15.20 2.98 4.82
C GLU A 152 13.81 3.35 5.37
N LEU A 153 12.74 2.77 4.82
CA LEU A 153 11.37 2.99 5.32
C LEU A 153 11.05 2.14 6.57
N ILE A 154 11.91 1.18 6.89
CA ILE A 154 11.69 0.20 7.97
C ILE A 154 12.78 0.33 9.05
N LEU A 155 14.01 0.60 8.63
CA LEU A 155 15.16 0.64 9.52
C LEU A 155 15.32 2.02 10.15
N SER A 156 15.72 2.04 11.42
CA SER A 156 16.21 3.27 12.04
C SER A 156 17.49 3.76 11.33
N PRO A 157 17.81 5.06 11.40
CA PRO A 157 19.03 5.59 10.77
C PRO A 157 20.31 4.87 11.23
N SER A 158 20.39 4.46 12.49
CA SER A 158 21.53 3.71 13.05
C SER A 158 21.65 2.32 12.42
N LEU A 159 20.56 1.55 12.39
CA LEU A 159 20.54 0.20 11.80
C LEU A 159 20.79 0.24 10.28
N TYR A 160 20.25 1.25 9.59
CA TYR A 160 20.50 1.43 8.18
C TYR A 160 21.99 1.67 7.90
N THR A 161 22.64 2.53 8.69
CA THR A 161 24.08 2.81 8.57
C THR A 161 24.93 1.57 8.83
N GLU A 162 24.57 0.78 9.84
CA GLU A 162 25.27 -0.45 10.21
C GLU A 162 25.15 -1.53 9.11
N LEU A 163 23.93 -1.75 8.59
CA LEU A 163 23.66 -2.80 7.61
C LEU A 163 23.99 -2.40 6.17
N TYR A 164 24.04 -1.11 5.85
CA TYR A 164 24.30 -0.57 4.51
C TYR A 164 25.39 0.53 4.51
N PRO A 165 26.62 0.26 4.98
CA PRO A 165 27.64 1.28 5.21
C PRO A 165 28.13 1.98 3.91
N SER A 166 28.09 1.29 2.77
CA SER A 166 28.50 1.85 1.47
C SER A 166 27.55 2.94 0.94
N SER A 167 26.30 2.98 1.40
CA SER A 167 25.27 3.94 0.96
C SER A 167 25.43 5.34 1.58
N VAL A 168 26.11 5.44 2.72
CA VAL A 168 26.32 6.70 3.46
C VAL A 168 27.38 7.58 2.78
N THR A 169 28.35 6.96 2.10
CA THR A 169 29.45 7.67 1.43
C THR A 169 28.97 8.54 0.25
N LEU A 170 27.79 8.25 -0.32
CA LEU A 170 27.27 8.95 -1.51
C LEU A 170 26.42 10.20 -1.19
N ARG A 171 25.99 10.42 0.05
CA ARG A 171 25.21 11.62 0.43
C ARG A 171 26.05 12.83 0.88
N ASN A 172 27.34 12.65 1.08
CA ASN A 172 28.26 13.69 1.58
C ASN A 172 29.20 14.25 0.48
N LYS A 173 28.77 14.21 -0.79
CA LYS A 173 29.47 14.85 -1.91
C LYS A 173 28.57 15.85 -2.62
#